data_AF-D6K9A8-F1
#
_entry.id   AF-D6K9A8-F1
#
_cell.length_a   1.000
_cell.length_b   1.000
_cell.length_c   1.000
_cell.angle_alpha   90.00
_cell.angle_beta   90.00
_cell.angle_gamma   90.00
#
_symmetry.space_group_name_H-M   'P 1'
#
loop_
_entity.id
_entity.type
_entity.pdbx_description
1 polymer ?
#
loop_
_entity_poly.entity_id
_entity_poly.type
_entity_poly.pdbx_seq_one_letter_code
_entity_poly.pdbx_strand_id
1 'polypeptide(L)'
;MCPSSSARPTAPPKAGTPRPVLYHVHGGGMVLGSNKVGMNTALDWARTLDAAVVSVEYRLAPEHPHPAPVEDVCTGLLWTAEHTGEFGADPERIVLVGASAGGGLAAALALLLRDRQGPRPLGQLLMSPMLDDRNDTPSARQLAGVDVWDRTANETGWTALLGDRRGGPDVPPYAAPARAGDLSGLPPAYLDVGSAETFRDEVVAYASRIWQSGGVAELHVWPGAFHGFDALVPQAALSRCAAAARLSWLRRLLAG
;
A
#
# COMPACT_ATOMS: atom_id res chain seq x y z
N MET A 1 17.73 4.30 15.24
CA MET A 1 17.82 5.18 14.05
C MET A 1 16.93 4.57 12.98
N CYS A 2 15.87 5.26 12.56
CA CYS A 2 14.94 4.75 11.55
C CYS A 2 15.56 4.96 10.16
N PRO A 3 15.79 3.93 9.33
CA PRO A 3 16.40 4.10 8.01
C PRO A 3 15.35 4.57 6.98
N SER A 4 14.58 5.62 7.28
CA SER A 4 13.68 6.22 6.30
C SER A 4 14.45 7.09 5.30
N SER A 5 14.20 6.94 4.00
CA SER A 5 14.60 7.94 3.02
C SER A 5 13.49 8.99 2.92
N SER A 6 13.80 10.22 3.31
CA SER A 6 12.89 11.35 3.11
C SER A 6 13.31 12.11 1.86
N ALA A 7 12.37 12.29 0.94
CA ALA A 7 12.56 13.16 -0.20
C ALA A 7 11.80 14.46 0.07
N ARG A 8 12.54 15.53 0.31
CA ARG A 8 11.98 16.86 0.53
C ARG A 8 11.85 17.58 -0.80
N PRO A 9 10.70 18.21 -1.10
CA PRO A 9 10.64 19.22 -2.16
C PRO A 9 11.68 20.32 -1.89
N THR A 10 12.41 20.74 -2.92
CA THR A 10 13.44 21.80 -2.81
C THR A 10 12.85 23.21 -2.69
N ALA A 11 11.54 23.37 -2.88
CA ALA A 11 10.85 24.65 -2.84
C ALA A 11 10.03 24.82 -1.54
N PRO A 12 9.90 26.05 -1.00
CA PRO A 12 9.01 26.33 0.12
C PRO A 12 7.53 26.00 -0.21
N PRO A 13 6.67 25.71 0.78
CA PRO A 13 5.25 25.41 0.57
C PRO A 13 4.58 26.48 -0.28
N LYS A 14 3.73 26.10 -1.24
CA LYS A 14 2.89 27.09 -1.92
C LYS A 14 1.91 27.69 -0.92
N ALA A 15 1.89 29.02 -0.83
CA ALA A 15 0.84 29.82 -0.21
C ALA A 15 0.51 29.55 1.28
N GLY A 16 1.46 29.08 2.10
CA GLY A 16 1.29 29.00 3.55
C GLY A 16 0.34 27.91 4.07
N THR A 17 -0.14 27.01 3.19
CA THR A 17 -0.83 25.79 3.61
C THR A 17 0.17 24.66 3.84
N PRO A 18 0.16 23.97 4.99
CA PRO A 18 1.03 22.83 5.23
C PRO A 18 0.76 21.70 4.21
N ARG A 19 1.84 21.09 3.71
CA ARG A 19 1.79 20.07 2.66
C ARG A 19 1.18 18.75 3.15
N PRO A 20 0.47 18.00 2.30
CA PRO A 20 0.17 16.61 2.60
C PRO A 20 1.43 15.75 2.54
N VAL A 21 1.38 14.59 3.20
CA VAL A 21 2.47 13.60 3.17
C VAL A 21 2.00 12.35 2.45
N LEU A 22 2.76 11.90 1.47
CA LEU A 22 2.64 10.56 0.90
C LEU A 22 3.59 9.65 1.70
N TYR A 23 3.01 8.85 2.59
CA TYR A 23 3.76 7.84 3.35
C TYR A 23 3.86 6.56 2.51
N HIS A 24 5.00 6.40 1.86
CA HIS A 24 5.23 5.39 0.85
C HIS A 24 5.84 4.12 1.46
N VAL A 25 5.19 2.98 1.19
CA VAL A 25 5.62 1.64 1.60
C VAL A 25 5.91 0.83 0.35
N HIS A 26 7.16 0.38 0.20
CA HIS A 26 7.61 -0.29 -1.02
C HIS A 26 7.04 -1.71 -1.15
N GLY A 27 6.92 -2.20 -2.38
CA GLY A 27 6.56 -3.59 -2.69
C GLY A 27 7.75 -4.55 -2.62
N GLY A 28 7.53 -5.82 -3.00
CA GLY A 28 8.58 -6.84 -3.06
C GLY A 28 8.30 -8.07 -2.19
N GLY A 29 7.05 -8.51 -2.11
CA GLY A 29 6.67 -9.75 -1.39
C GLY A 29 7.04 -9.79 0.10
N MET A 30 7.39 -8.65 0.72
CA MET A 30 8.02 -8.56 2.05
C MET A 30 9.39 -9.25 2.18
N VAL A 31 10.00 -9.67 1.05
CA VAL A 31 11.25 -10.44 1.00
C VAL A 31 12.35 -9.77 0.18
N LEU A 32 12.01 -8.74 -0.59
CA LEU A 32 12.95 -7.98 -1.41
C LEU A 32 12.54 -6.52 -1.49
N GLY A 33 13.46 -5.69 -2.00
CA GLY A 33 13.25 -4.27 -2.20
C GLY A 33 13.95 -3.43 -1.15
N SER A 34 13.64 -2.13 -1.17
CA SER A 34 14.09 -1.14 -0.19
C SER A 34 13.19 0.08 -0.33
N ASN A 35 13.36 1.06 0.55
CA ASN A 35 12.66 2.34 0.53
C ASN A 35 12.82 3.13 -0.79
N LYS A 36 13.68 2.68 -1.72
CA LYS A 36 13.86 3.31 -3.04
C LYS A 36 12.94 2.75 -4.13
N VAL A 37 12.42 1.55 -3.95
CA VAL A 37 11.57 0.89 -4.95
C VAL A 37 10.24 1.63 -5.06
N GLY A 38 9.80 1.96 -6.28
CA GLY A 38 8.52 2.66 -6.51
C GLY A 38 8.54 4.18 -6.24
N MET A 39 9.67 4.74 -5.79
CA MET A 39 9.76 6.17 -5.44
C MET A 39 9.45 7.12 -6.61
N ASN A 40 9.72 6.74 -7.86
CA ASN A 40 9.48 7.62 -9.01
C ASN A 40 8.02 8.08 -9.08
N THR A 41 7.07 7.14 -8.91
CA THR A 41 5.63 7.44 -8.92
C THR A 41 5.26 8.38 -7.76
N ALA A 42 5.76 8.11 -6.56
CA ALA A 42 5.51 8.96 -5.40
C ALA A 42 6.08 10.37 -5.57
N LEU A 43 7.28 10.49 -6.15
CA LEU A 43 7.92 11.78 -6.45
C LEU A 43 7.18 12.57 -7.52
N ASP A 44 6.62 11.91 -8.54
CA ASP A 44 5.81 12.56 -9.57
C ASP A 44 4.48 13.09 -9.00
N TRP A 45 3.84 12.34 -8.10
CA TRP A 45 2.70 12.85 -7.33
C TRP A 45 3.10 14.01 -6.42
N ALA A 46 4.24 13.92 -5.72
CA ALA A 46 4.72 14.98 -4.86
C ALA A 46 4.94 16.30 -5.59
N ARG A 47 5.55 16.25 -6.79
CA ARG A 47 5.70 17.43 -7.67
C ARG A 47 4.36 18.00 -8.10
N THR A 48 3.41 17.13 -8.42
CA THR A 48 2.10 17.53 -8.95
C THR A 48 1.16 18.09 -7.88
N LEU A 49 1.24 17.54 -6.66
CA LEU A 49 0.33 17.82 -5.54
C LEU A 49 0.93 18.78 -4.50
N ASP A 50 2.19 19.19 -4.68
CA ASP A 50 2.99 19.90 -3.66
C ASP A 50 3.01 19.13 -2.33
N ALA A 51 3.25 17.82 -2.40
CA ALA A 51 3.30 16.93 -1.23
C ALA A 51 4.73 16.63 -0.79
N ALA A 52 4.91 16.27 0.47
CA ALA A 52 6.14 15.62 0.95
C ALA A 52 6.05 14.10 0.74
N VAL A 53 7.19 13.43 0.56
CA VAL A 53 7.26 11.96 0.53
C VAL A 53 8.17 11.46 1.64
N VAL A 54 7.63 10.57 2.46
CA VAL A 54 8.43 9.77 3.39
C VAL A 54 8.35 8.33 2.93
N SER A 55 9.48 7.75 2.53
CA SER A 55 9.56 6.36 2.11
C SER A 55 10.20 5.53 3.22
N VAL A 56 9.45 4.58 3.76
CA VAL A 56 9.90 3.76 4.89
C VAL A 56 10.73 2.57 4.40
N GLU A 57 11.83 2.33 5.09
CA GLU A 57 12.58 1.07 5.01
C GLU A 57 12.07 0.17 6.12
N TYR A 58 11.59 -1.01 5.77
CA TYR A 58 11.14 -2.02 6.72
C TYR A 58 12.00 -3.27 6.59
N ARG A 59 12.22 -3.96 7.70
CA ARG A 59 12.98 -5.21 7.70
C ARG A 59 12.26 -6.29 6.90
N LEU A 60 13.03 -7.08 6.16
CA LEU A 60 12.51 -8.10 5.24
C LEU A 60 12.52 -9.50 5.87
N ALA A 61 11.56 -10.32 5.43
CA ALA A 61 11.55 -11.75 5.69
C ALA A 61 12.48 -12.48 4.68
N PRO A 62 13.02 -13.67 5.02
CA PRO A 62 12.77 -14.46 6.23
C PRO A 62 13.62 -14.06 7.46
N GLU A 63 14.59 -13.16 7.33
CA GLU A 63 15.46 -12.74 8.43
C GLU A 63 14.66 -12.05 9.55
N HIS A 64 13.61 -11.33 9.17
CA HIS A 64 12.70 -10.62 10.06
C HIS A 64 11.25 -10.91 9.65
N PRO A 65 10.68 -12.08 10.04
CA PRO A 65 9.32 -12.46 9.71
C PRO A 65 8.28 -11.60 10.46
N HIS A 66 6.99 -11.83 10.21
CA HIS A 66 5.91 -11.13 10.93
C HIS A 66 6.08 -11.29 12.46
N PRO A 67 6.01 -10.19 13.25
CA PRO A 67 5.45 -8.87 12.90
C PRO A 67 6.44 -7.78 12.47
N ALA A 68 7.72 -8.09 12.26
CA ALA A 68 8.74 -7.05 12.06
C ALA A 68 8.44 -6.05 10.92
N PRO A 69 8.01 -6.46 9.71
CA PRO A 69 7.77 -5.51 8.62
C PRO A 69 6.67 -4.49 8.94
N VAL A 70 5.54 -4.93 9.51
CA VAL A 70 4.39 -4.04 9.81
C VAL A 70 4.68 -3.12 11.01
N GLU A 71 5.44 -3.59 12.00
CA GLU A 71 5.86 -2.74 13.13
C GLU A 71 6.86 -1.66 12.70
N ASP A 72 7.75 -1.94 11.75
CA ASP A 72 8.67 -0.93 11.20
C ASP A 72 7.90 0.14 10.41
N VAL A 73 6.92 -0.28 9.60
CA VAL A 73 6.00 0.62 8.89
C VAL A 73 5.17 1.47 9.87
N CYS A 74 4.70 0.87 10.99
CA CYS A 74 4.02 1.63 12.04
C CYS A 74 4.94 2.65 12.71
N THR A 75 6.14 2.23 13.09
CA THR A 75 7.14 3.09 13.73
C THR A 75 7.53 4.26 12.82
N GLY A 76 7.73 4.00 11.53
CA GLY A 76 8.05 5.05 10.56
C GLY A 76 6.92 6.06 10.36
N LEU A 77 5.65 5.62 10.41
CA LEU A 77 4.50 6.53 10.34
C LEU A 77 4.39 7.40 11.59
N LEU A 78 4.52 6.81 12.79
CA LEU A 78 4.47 7.56 14.04
C LEU A 78 5.56 8.64 14.07
N TRP A 79 6.78 8.27 13.68
CA TRP A 79 7.86 9.24 13.52
C TRP A 79 7.50 10.34 12.50
N THR A 80 6.93 9.96 11.35
CA THR A 80 6.52 10.92 10.32
C THR A 80 5.50 11.93 10.86
N ALA A 81 4.48 11.46 11.58
CA ALA A 81 3.45 12.31 12.17
C ALA A 81 4.04 13.31 13.18
N GLU A 82 4.98 12.86 14.02
CA GLU A 82 5.67 13.70 15.00
C GLU A 82 6.60 14.76 14.38
N HIS A 83 7.12 14.52 13.16
CA HIS A 83 8.17 15.34 12.55
C HIS A 83 7.70 16.12 11.30
N THR A 84 6.40 16.13 11.00
CA THR A 84 5.82 16.84 9.83
C THR A 84 6.22 18.31 9.72
N GLY A 85 6.34 19.00 10.86
CA GLY A 85 6.78 20.40 10.92
C GLY A 85 8.17 20.64 10.32
N GLU A 86 9.09 19.66 10.39
CA GLU A 86 10.47 19.80 9.88
C GLU A 86 10.55 19.91 8.36
N PHE A 87 9.50 19.50 7.65
CA PHE A 87 9.39 19.55 6.20
C PHE A 87 8.14 20.30 5.72
N GLY A 88 7.54 21.11 6.60
CA GLY A 88 6.42 22.00 6.27
C GLY A 88 5.15 21.23 5.86
N ALA A 89 4.94 20.06 6.46
CA ALA A 89 3.78 19.21 6.21
C ALA A 89 2.76 19.24 7.37
N ASP A 90 1.59 18.66 7.11
CA ASP A 90 0.49 18.52 8.06
C ASP A 90 0.39 17.07 8.58
N PRO A 91 0.43 16.82 9.91
CA PRO A 91 0.25 15.47 10.45
C PRO A 91 -1.16 14.91 10.20
N GLU A 92 -2.17 15.75 9.98
CA GLU A 92 -3.55 15.32 9.70
C GLU A 92 -3.78 15.01 8.21
N ARG A 93 -2.77 15.24 7.35
CA ARG A 93 -2.88 15.04 5.89
C ARG A 93 -1.89 13.99 5.37
N ILE A 94 -1.73 12.91 6.12
CA ILE A 94 -0.91 11.76 5.73
C ILE A 94 -1.75 10.76 4.94
N VAL A 95 -1.33 10.43 3.72
CA VAL A 95 -1.92 9.39 2.87
C VAL A 95 -0.99 8.20 2.83
N LEU A 96 -1.48 7.01 3.16
CA LEU A 96 -0.73 5.77 3.00
C LEU A 96 -0.70 5.39 1.52
N VAL A 97 0.47 5.03 1.01
CA VAL A 97 0.63 4.65 -0.39
C VAL A 97 1.50 3.39 -0.46
N GLY A 98 1.04 2.37 -1.16
CA GLY A 98 1.86 1.17 -1.36
C GLY A 98 1.45 0.36 -2.57
N ALA A 99 2.41 -0.40 -3.10
CA ALA A 99 2.23 -1.32 -4.22
C ALA A 99 2.50 -2.76 -3.78
N SER A 100 1.75 -3.74 -4.29
CA SER A 100 2.04 -5.16 -4.02
C SER A 100 2.06 -5.43 -2.51
N ALA A 101 3.12 -6.06 -1.99
CA ALA A 101 3.35 -6.23 -0.57
C ALA A 101 3.34 -4.93 0.26
N GLY A 102 3.78 -3.81 -0.31
CA GLY A 102 3.70 -2.50 0.34
C GLY A 102 2.27 -1.98 0.44
N GLY A 103 1.42 -2.31 -0.54
CA GLY A 103 -0.02 -2.07 -0.45
C GLY A 103 -0.67 -2.93 0.63
N GLY A 104 -0.24 -4.19 0.75
CA GLY A 104 -0.62 -5.07 1.87
C GLY A 104 -0.23 -4.49 3.23
N LEU A 105 1.02 -4.04 3.38
CA LEU A 105 1.51 -3.40 4.61
C LEU A 105 0.82 -2.07 4.91
N ALA A 106 0.47 -1.28 3.90
CA ALA A 106 -0.31 -0.05 4.09
C ALA A 106 -1.73 -0.34 4.60
N ALA A 107 -2.40 -1.37 4.06
CA ALA A 107 -3.69 -1.83 4.57
C ALA A 107 -3.58 -2.38 6.01
N ALA A 108 -2.54 -3.18 6.29
CA ALA A 108 -2.24 -3.70 7.62
C ALA A 108 -1.99 -2.57 8.63
N LEU A 109 -1.25 -1.54 8.22
CA LEU A 109 -0.99 -0.34 9.03
C LEU A 109 -2.30 0.41 9.34
N ALA A 110 -3.20 0.58 8.37
CA ALA A 110 -4.49 1.23 8.61
C ALA A 110 -5.34 0.50 9.67
N LEU A 111 -5.36 -0.84 9.62
CA LEU A 111 -5.98 -1.67 10.67
C LEU A 111 -5.29 -1.49 12.02
N LEU A 112 -3.96 -1.57 12.03
CA LEU A 112 -3.15 -1.49 13.24
C LEU A 112 -3.33 -0.16 13.97
N LEU A 113 -3.36 0.97 13.23
CA LEU A 113 -3.58 2.30 13.79
C LEU A 113 -4.97 2.45 14.36
N ARG A 114 -6.01 1.98 13.64
CA ARG A 114 -7.39 2.00 14.15
C ARG A 114 -7.47 1.25 15.48
N ASP A 115 -6.94 0.04 15.52
CA ASP A 115 -7.07 -0.85 16.67
C ASP A 115 -6.19 -0.42 17.86
N ARG A 116 -5.09 0.29 17.59
CA ARG A 116 -4.20 0.90 18.60
C ARG A 116 -4.54 2.35 18.95
N GLN A 117 -5.61 2.91 18.37
CA GLN A 117 -5.98 4.33 18.55
C GLN A 117 -4.83 5.30 18.19
N GLY A 118 -4.07 4.97 17.15
CA GLY A 118 -2.99 5.79 16.60
C GLY A 118 -3.50 6.94 15.72
N PRO A 119 -2.58 7.73 15.12
CA PRO A 119 -2.95 8.79 14.19
C PRO A 119 -3.74 8.23 13.00
N ARG A 120 -4.80 8.94 12.59
CA ARG A 120 -5.68 8.50 11.51
C ARG A 120 -5.13 9.02 10.17
N PRO A 121 -4.73 8.14 9.23
CA PRO A 121 -4.38 8.58 7.88
C PRO A 121 -5.59 9.18 7.18
N LEU A 122 -5.36 10.16 6.31
CA LEU A 122 -6.39 10.80 5.50
C LEU A 122 -6.99 9.83 4.47
N GLY A 123 -6.19 8.90 3.96
CA GLY A 123 -6.60 7.88 2.99
C GLY A 123 -5.53 6.81 2.79
N GLN A 124 -5.89 5.75 2.07
CA GLN A 124 -4.98 4.67 1.67
C GLN A 124 -5.09 4.41 0.16
N LEU A 125 -3.97 4.52 -0.57
CA LEU A 125 -3.87 4.21 -1.99
C LEU A 125 -3.08 2.91 -2.16
N LEU A 126 -3.80 1.85 -2.52
CA LEU A 126 -3.30 0.48 -2.56
C LEU A 126 -3.27 -0.02 -4.00
N MET A 127 -2.08 -0.12 -4.58
CA MET A 127 -1.90 -0.60 -5.95
C MET A 127 -1.59 -2.09 -5.93
N SER A 128 -2.45 -2.91 -6.54
CA SER A 128 -2.33 -4.37 -6.58
C SER A 128 -1.93 -4.97 -5.21
N PRO A 129 -2.61 -4.63 -4.10
CA PRO A 129 -2.10 -4.98 -2.78
C PRO A 129 -2.14 -6.49 -2.54
N MET A 130 -1.08 -7.03 -1.97
CA MET A 130 -0.97 -8.43 -1.54
C MET A 130 -1.65 -8.57 -0.17
N LEU A 131 -2.82 -9.21 -0.11
CA LEU A 131 -3.73 -9.11 1.05
C LEU A 131 -4.03 -10.44 1.74
N ASP A 132 -3.89 -11.57 1.06
CA ASP A 132 -4.34 -12.88 1.55
C ASP A 132 -3.25 -13.95 1.46
N ASP A 133 -2.87 -14.52 2.61
CA ASP A 133 -1.84 -15.56 2.71
C ASP A 133 -2.33 -16.96 2.29
N ARG A 134 -3.65 -17.14 2.18
CA ARG A 134 -4.26 -18.42 1.76
C ARG A 134 -3.93 -18.76 0.32
N ASN A 135 -3.76 -17.73 -0.54
CA ASN A 135 -3.31 -17.86 -1.92
C ASN A 135 -4.08 -18.93 -2.72
N ASP A 136 -5.41 -18.97 -2.53
CA ASP A 136 -6.30 -20.02 -3.02
C ASP A 136 -7.51 -19.47 -3.80
N THR A 137 -7.50 -18.18 -4.13
CA THR A 137 -8.53 -17.54 -4.95
C THR A 137 -8.54 -18.09 -6.39
N PRO A 138 -9.67 -17.98 -7.12
CA PRO A 138 -9.73 -18.34 -8.53
C PRO A 138 -8.66 -17.63 -9.37
N SER A 139 -8.44 -16.33 -9.19
CA SER A 139 -7.38 -15.57 -9.88
C SER A 139 -5.99 -16.14 -9.61
N ALA A 140 -5.67 -16.44 -8.35
CA ALA A 140 -4.38 -17.03 -7.98
C ALA A 140 -4.15 -18.39 -8.66
N ARG A 141 -5.19 -19.24 -8.73
CA ARG A 141 -5.10 -20.53 -9.44
C ARG A 141 -4.99 -20.37 -10.95
N GLN A 142 -5.75 -19.45 -11.54
CA GLN A 142 -5.75 -19.18 -12.99
C GLN A 142 -4.39 -18.67 -13.48
N LEU A 143 -3.70 -17.89 -12.65
CA LEU A 143 -2.46 -17.18 -12.99
C LEU A 143 -1.18 -17.88 -12.47
N ALA A 144 -1.32 -19.10 -11.93
CA ALA A 144 -0.19 -19.90 -11.49
C ALA A 144 0.78 -20.20 -12.64
N GLY A 145 2.06 -19.83 -12.48
CA GLY A 145 3.10 -19.96 -13.51
C GLY A 145 2.98 -18.98 -14.68
N VAL A 146 2.07 -18.01 -14.63
CA VAL A 146 1.79 -17.11 -15.77
C VAL A 146 2.03 -15.63 -15.45
N ASP A 147 1.60 -15.14 -14.29
CA ASP A 147 1.77 -13.73 -13.92
C ASP A 147 3.23 -13.38 -13.60
N VAL A 148 3.57 -12.09 -13.62
CA VAL A 148 4.89 -11.59 -13.19
C VAL A 148 5.13 -11.90 -11.72
N TRP A 149 4.10 -11.73 -10.88
CA TRP A 149 4.07 -12.25 -9.52
C TRP A 149 3.02 -13.34 -9.44
N ASP A 150 3.41 -14.55 -9.85
CA ASP A 150 2.52 -15.69 -9.93
C ASP A 150 2.21 -16.27 -8.54
N ARG A 151 1.35 -17.29 -8.55
CA ARG A 151 1.00 -18.03 -7.33
C ARG A 151 2.23 -18.56 -6.58
N THR A 152 3.21 -19.10 -7.29
CA THR A 152 4.42 -19.72 -6.70
C THR A 152 5.30 -18.69 -5.97
N ALA A 153 5.53 -17.54 -6.61
CA ALA A 153 6.23 -16.42 -6.00
C ALA A 153 5.46 -15.92 -4.76
N ASN A 154 4.13 -15.86 -4.85
CA ASN A 154 3.29 -15.45 -3.73
C ASN A 154 3.36 -16.44 -2.55
N GLU A 155 3.35 -17.76 -2.80
CA GLU A 155 3.57 -18.77 -1.76
C GLU A 155 4.93 -18.62 -1.10
N THR A 156 5.97 -18.32 -1.88
CA THR A 156 7.33 -18.10 -1.36
C THR A 156 7.38 -16.90 -0.43
N GLY A 157 6.82 -15.75 -0.83
CA GLY A 157 6.76 -14.54 -0.01
C GLY A 157 5.99 -14.74 1.29
N TRP A 158 4.79 -15.33 1.21
CA TRP A 158 4.01 -15.62 2.41
C TRP A 158 4.67 -16.65 3.33
N THR A 159 5.35 -17.66 2.76
CA THR A 159 6.07 -18.68 3.55
C THR A 159 7.28 -18.06 4.25
N ALA A 160 8.02 -17.16 3.60
CA ALA A 160 9.09 -16.44 4.26
C ALA A 160 8.59 -15.58 5.43
N LEU A 161 7.43 -14.92 5.27
CA LEU A 161 6.85 -14.06 6.29
C LEU A 161 6.27 -14.83 7.49
N LEU A 162 5.57 -15.94 7.23
CA LEU A 162 4.73 -16.63 8.23
C LEU A 162 5.25 -18.02 8.63
N GLY A 163 6.14 -18.62 7.85
CA GLY A 163 6.55 -20.02 7.99
C GLY A 163 5.34 -20.95 7.97
N ASP A 164 5.35 -21.93 8.87
CA ASP A 164 4.29 -22.95 9.01
C ASP A 164 2.92 -22.37 9.41
N ARG A 165 2.87 -21.10 9.86
CA ARG A 165 1.60 -20.45 10.20
C ARG A 165 0.79 -20.05 8.96
N ARG A 166 1.42 -19.96 7.78
CA ARG A 166 0.75 -19.57 6.53
C ARG A 166 -0.48 -20.45 6.28
N GLY A 167 -1.61 -19.84 5.94
CA GLY A 167 -2.88 -20.51 5.70
C GLY A 167 -3.59 -20.95 6.97
N GLY A 168 -2.95 -20.89 8.14
CA GLY A 168 -3.51 -21.30 9.42
C GLY A 168 -4.67 -20.41 9.90
N PRO A 169 -5.47 -20.88 10.87
CA PRO A 169 -6.61 -20.13 11.41
C PRO A 169 -6.18 -18.88 12.19
N ASP A 170 -4.99 -18.91 12.80
CA ASP A 170 -4.52 -17.87 13.73
C ASP A 170 -3.62 -16.80 13.09
N VAL A 171 -3.59 -16.72 11.75
CA VAL A 171 -2.83 -15.66 11.06
C VAL A 171 -3.50 -14.31 11.35
N PRO A 172 -2.77 -13.36 11.96
CA PRO A 172 -3.37 -12.10 12.38
C PRO A 172 -3.71 -11.21 11.17
N PRO A 173 -4.72 -10.34 11.29
CA PRO A 173 -5.10 -9.42 10.22
C PRO A 173 -4.01 -8.39 9.88
N TYR A 174 -3.07 -8.15 10.80
CA TYR A 174 -1.92 -7.27 10.56
C TYR A 174 -0.80 -7.96 9.77
N ALA A 175 -0.89 -9.29 9.55
CA ALA A 175 -0.05 -10.01 8.60
C ALA A 175 -0.73 -10.11 7.23
N ALA A 176 -2.02 -10.49 7.21
CA ALA A 176 -2.82 -10.64 6.01
C ALA A 176 -4.15 -9.86 6.18
N PRO A 177 -4.25 -8.61 5.67
CA PRO A 177 -5.42 -7.75 5.89
C PRO A 177 -6.76 -8.35 5.44
N ALA A 178 -6.75 -9.25 4.45
CA ALA A 178 -7.96 -9.97 4.04
C ALA A 178 -8.59 -10.81 5.16
N ARG A 179 -7.87 -11.08 6.26
CA ARG A 179 -8.38 -11.81 7.43
C ARG A 179 -9.10 -10.97 8.46
N ALA A 180 -9.02 -9.64 8.40
CA ALA A 180 -9.65 -8.77 9.39
C ALA A 180 -11.15 -9.04 9.45
N GLY A 181 -11.69 -9.35 10.63
CA GLY A 181 -13.14 -9.59 10.81
C GLY A 181 -13.99 -8.33 10.68
N ASP A 182 -13.39 -7.16 10.93
CA ASP A 182 -14.03 -5.85 10.89
C ASP A 182 -13.16 -4.86 10.11
N LEU A 183 -13.74 -4.24 9.08
CA LEU A 183 -13.12 -3.19 8.27
C LEU A 183 -13.77 -1.80 8.49
N SER A 184 -14.65 -1.67 9.47
CA SER A 184 -15.24 -0.38 9.85
C SER A 184 -14.18 0.59 10.37
N GLY A 185 -14.45 1.89 10.24
CA GLY A 185 -13.56 2.94 10.74
C GLY A 185 -12.24 3.15 9.99
N LEU A 186 -11.95 2.35 8.96
CA LEU A 186 -10.77 2.53 8.11
C LEU A 186 -10.84 3.85 7.32
N PRO A 187 -9.68 4.44 6.97
CA PRO A 187 -9.65 5.62 6.12
C PRO A 187 -10.10 5.29 4.68
N PRO A 188 -10.64 6.26 3.93
CA PRO A 188 -11.05 6.06 2.54
C PRO A 188 -9.96 5.39 1.71
N ALA A 189 -10.35 4.39 0.93
CA ALA A 189 -9.41 3.58 0.17
C ALA A 189 -9.55 3.78 -1.34
N TYR A 190 -8.43 3.90 -2.04
CA TYR A 190 -8.34 3.61 -3.47
C TYR A 190 -7.62 2.28 -3.62
N LEU A 191 -8.20 1.38 -4.41
CA LEU A 191 -7.61 0.11 -4.76
C LEU A 191 -7.62 -0.05 -6.27
N ASP A 192 -6.54 -0.56 -6.83
CA ASP A 192 -6.59 -1.09 -8.18
C ASP A 192 -5.82 -2.38 -8.35
N VAL A 193 -6.18 -3.11 -9.40
CA VAL A 193 -5.62 -4.43 -9.72
C VAL A 193 -5.85 -4.72 -11.20
N GLY A 194 -5.02 -5.57 -11.80
CA GLY A 194 -5.22 -6.08 -13.14
C GLY A 194 -6.28 -7.18 -13.21
N SER A 195 -6.98 -7.30 -14.35
CA SER A 195 -7.90 -8.41 -14.58
C SER A 195 -7.18 -9.74 -14.87
N ALA A 196 -5.91 -9.66 -15.31
CA ALA A 196 -5.02 -10.78 -15.57
C ALA A 196 -3.90 -10.79 -14.52
N GLU A 197 -4.28 -10.79 -13.25
CA GLU A 197 -3.36 -10.67 -12.12
C GLU A 197 -3.72 -11.66 -11.00
N THR A 198 -2.70 -12.23 -10.34
CA THR A 198 -2.82 -13.14 -9.19
C THR A 198 -3.71 -12.55 -8.08
N PHE A 199 -3.56 -11.27 -7.75
CA PHE A 199 -4.26 -10.61 -6.64
C PHE A 199 -5.68 -10.13 -6.96
N ARG A 200 -6.16 -10.29 -8.20
CA ARG A 200 -7.45 -9.74 -8.64
C ARG A 200 -8.59 -10.00 -7.65
N ASP A 201 -8.81 -11.25 -7.29
CA ASP A 201 -10.01 -11.61 -6.51
C ASP A 201 -9.90 -11.18 -5.04
N GLU A 202 -8.71 -11.19 -4.43
CA GLU A 202 -8.52 -10.73 -3.04
C GLU A 202 -8.68 -9.22 -2.92
N VAL A 203 -8.22 -8.45 -3.91
CA VAL A 203 -8.38 -6.98 -3.94
C VAL A 203 -9.85 -6.60 -4.11
N VAL A 204 -10.56 -7.24 -5.05
CA VAL A 204 -12.00 -7.02 -5.25
C VAL A 204 -12.79 -7.38 -3.99
N ALA A 205 -12.45 -8.49 -3.34
CA ALA A 205 -13.11 -8.92 -2.11
C ALA A 205 -12.86 -7.93 -0.97
N TYR A 206 -11.63 -7.45 -0.79
CA TYR A 206 -11.29 -6.49 0.27
C TYR A 206 -12.03 -5.16 0.09
N ALA A 207 -12.03 -4.60 -1.13
CA ALA A 207 -12.80 -3.38 -1.45
C ALA A 207 -14.30 -3.57 -1.18
N SER A 208 -14.86 -4.71 -1.59
CA SER A 208 -16.27 -5.05 -1.35
C SER A 208 -16.62 -5.09 0.14
N ARG A 209 -15.70 -5.64 0.96
CA ARG A 209 -15.88 -5.74 2.41
C ARG A 209 -15.75 -4.39 3.13
N ILE A 210 -14.94 -3.46 2.60
CA ILE A 210 -14.91 -2.08 3.09
C ILE A 210 -16.30 -1.46 2.94
N TRP A 211 -16.94 -1.56 1.76
CA TRP A 211 -18.30 -1.05 1.55
C TRP A 211 -19.34 -1.74 2.45
N GLN A 212 -19.27 -3.06 2.60
CA GLN A 212 -20.16 -3.82 3.48
C GLN A 212 -20.04 -3.40 4.95
N SER A 213 -18.87 -2.93 5.37
CA SER A 213 -18.61 -2.42 6.71
C SER A 213 -18.98 -0.92 6.87
N GLY A 214 -19.60 -0.31 5.86
CA GLY A 214 -19.98 1.10 5.85
C GLY A 214 -18.83 2.07 5.52
N GLY A 215 -17.69 1.56 5.06
CA GLY A 215 -16.53 2.35 4.66
C GLY A 215 -16.60 2.87 3.22
N VAL A 216 -15.60 3.67 2.84
CA VAL A 216 -15.47 4.26 1.50
C VAL A 216 -14.31 3.60 0.77
N ALA A 217 -14.60 3.00 -0.39
CA ALA A 217 -13.58 2.50 -1.31
C ALA A 217 -13.89 2.90 -2.76
N GLU A 218 -12.84 3.17 -3.54
CA GLU A 218 -12.85 3.28 -4.99
C GLU A 218 -12.01 2.14 -5.56
N LEU A 219 -12.59 1.30 -6.41
CA LEU A 219 -11.93 0.12 -6.98
C LEU A 219 -11.84 0.25 -8.50
N HIS A 220 -10.65 0.04 -9.06
CA HIS A 220 -10.44 -0.09 -10.50
C HIS A 220 -9.87 -1.48 -10.83
N VAL A 221 -10.51 -2.18 -11.77
CA VAL A 221 -9.98 -3.45 -12.33
C VAL A 221 -9.57 -3.20 -13.78
N TRP A 222 -8.26 -3.17 -14.03
CA TRP A 222 -7.69 -2.78 -15.32
C TRP A 222 -7.68 -3.96 -16.31
N PRO A 223 -8.42 -3.91 -17.43
CA PRO A 223 -8.56 -5.05 -18.34
C PRO A 223 -7.24 -5.42 -19.01
N GLY A 224 -6.83 -6.68 -18.87
CA GLY A 224 -5.61 -7.23 -19.44
C GLY A 224 -4.31 -6.80 -18.73
N ALA A 225 -4.40 -5.97 -17.69
CA ALA A 225 -3.24 -5.65 -16.85
C ALA A 225 -2.82 -6.88 -16.02
N PHE A 226 -1.51 -6.99 -15.84
CA PHE A 226 -0.82 -7.98 -15.01
C PHE A 226 -0.13 -7.28 -13.82
N HIS A 227 0.48 -8.04 -12.91
CA HIS A 227 1.09 -7.46 -11.71
C HIS A 227 2.21 -6.45 -12.06
N GLY A 228 2.07 -5.20 -11.60
CA GLY A 228 3.06 -4.15 -11.83
C GLY A 228 3.14 -3.63 -13.28
N PHE A 229 2.09 -3.83 -14.08
CA PHE A 229 2.02 -3.43 -15.49
C PHE A 229 2.40 -1.95 -15.75
N ASP A 230 2.06 -1.05 -14.85
CA ASP A 230 2.29 0.39 -14.98
C ASP A 230 3.74 0.78 -14.70
N ALA A 231 4.44 0.03 -13.83
CA ALA A 231 5.87 0.20 -13.61
C ALA A 231 6.69 -0.42 -14.76
N LEU A 232 6.27 -1.58 -15.28
CA LEU A 232 6.99 -2.30 -16.32
C LEU A 232 6.74 -1.74 -17.71
N VAL A 233 5.53 -1.23 -17.98
CA VAL A 233 5.12 -0.69 -19.28
C VAL A 233 4.44 0.69 -19.09
N PRO A 234 5.15 1.71 -18.59
CA PRO A 234 4.56 2.99 -18.21
C PRO A 234 3.95 3.77 -19.40
N GLN A 235 4.40 3.47 -20.62
CA GLN A 235 3.92 4.12 -21.83
C GLN A 235 2.71 3.42 -22.47
N ALA A 236 2.21 2.32 -21.90
CA ALA A 236 0.96 1.74 -22.37
C ALA A 236 -0.21 2.69 -22.06
N ALA A 237 -1.21 2.71 -22.95
CA ALA A 237 -2.40 3.53 -22.76
C ALA A 237 -3.11 3.20 -21.43
N LEU A 238 -3.20 1.90 -21.11
CA LEU A 238 -3.79 1.41 -19.87
C LEU A 238 -3.02 1.91 -18.62
N SER A 239 -1.70 1.86 -18.63
CA SER A 239 -0.84 2.37 -17.55
C SER A 239 -1.04 3.85 -17.30
N ARG A 240 -1.16 4.66 -18.38
CA ARG A 240 -1.47 6.09 -18.25
C ARG A 240 -2.87 6.34 -17.69
N CYS A 241 -3.87 5.54 -18.07
CA CYS A 241 -5.22 5.63 -17.49
C CYS A 241 -5.20 5.34 -15.99
N ALA A 242 -4.48 4.29 -15.57
CA ALA A 242 -4.32 3.94 -14.16
C ALA A 242 -3.63 5.04 -13.36
N ALA A 243 -2.51 5.57 -13.87
CA ALA A 243 -1.81 6.70 -13.26
C ALA A 243 -2.71 7.94 -13.12
N ALA A 244 -3.52 8.24 -14.15
CA ALA A 244 -4.46 9.36 -14.13
C ALA A 244 -5.59 9.17 -13.11
N ALA A 245 -6.15 7.96 -13.00
CA ALA A 245 -7.20 7.64 -12.01
C ALA A 245 -6.70 7.81 -10.58
N ARG A 246 -5.50 7.26 -10.27
CA ARG A 246 -4.84 7.41 -8.96
C ARG A 246 -4.60 8.88 -8.60
N LEU A 247 -4.04 9.67 -9.52
CA LEU A 247 -3.81 11.10 -9.31
C LEU A 247 -5.14 11.87 -9.13
N SER A 248 -6.17 11.51 -9.89
CA SER A 248 -7.50 12.10 -9.77
C SER A 248 -8.10 11.83 -8.38
N TRP A 249 -7.97 10.62 -7.87
CA TRP A 249 -8.40 10.27 -6.51
C TRP A 249 -7.62 11.05 -5.44
N LEU A 250 -6.30 11.11 -5.54
CA LEU A 250 -5.47 11.90 -4.62
C LEU A 250 -5.88 13.37 -4.60
N ARG A 251 -6.18 13.97 -5.77
CA ARG A 251 -6.67 15.35 -5.83
C ARG A 251 -8.01 15.55 -5.12
N ARG A 252 -8.96 14.63 -5.31
CA ARG A 252 -10.26 14.68 -4.61
C ARG A 252 -10.07 14.56 -3.11
N LEU A 253 -9.28 13.58 -2.67
CA LEU A 253 -9.00 13.34 -1.26
C LEU A 253 -8.36 14.56 -0.59
N LEU A 254 -7.41 15.20 -1.26
CA LEU A 254 -6.66 16.34 -0.72
C LEU A 254 -7.41 17.67 -0.80
N ALA A 255 -8.50 17.76 -1.56
CA ALA A 255 -9.28 19.00 -1.72
C ALA A 255 -10.24 19.27 -0.55
N GLY A 256 -10.66 18.23 0.18
CA GLY A 256 -11.70 18.32 1.22
C GLY A 256 -13.09 18.15 0.61
#